data_AF-A0A9N9IEC4-F1
#
_entry.id   AF-A0A9N9IEC4-F1
#
_cell.length_a   1.000
_cell.length_b   1.000
_cell.length_c   1.000
_cell.angle_alpha   90.00
_cell.angle_beta   90.00
_cell.angle_gamma   90.00
#
_symmetry.space_group_name_H-M   'P 1'
#
loop_
_entity.id
_entity.type
_entity.pdbx_description
1 polymer ?
#
loop_
_entity_poly.entity_id
_entity_poly.type
_entity_poly.pdbx_seq_one_letter_code
_entity_poly.pdbx_strand_id
1 'polypeptide(L)'
;MSSTPVSVQLIGQPVESMKEGTNSEHINLKVVEDRNEMFFKIKRTTQLKKLMDAFCEKQTRDVKSFRFLYDGARIQAHDTPLEA
;
A
#
# COMPACT_ATOMS: atom_id res chain seq x y z
N MET A 1 -22.96 -1.27 -8.73
CA MET A 1 -21.57 -1.00 -9.19
C MET A 1 -20.65 -1.71 -8.20
N SER A 2 -20.03 -2.82 -8.61
CA SER A 2 -19.15 -3.63 -7.76
C SER A 2 -17.75 -3.00 -7.72
N SER A 3 -17.28 -2.67 -6.52
CA SER A 3 -15.91 -2.17 -6.31
C SER A 3 -14.93 -3.35 -6.33
N THR A 4 -13.86 -3.27 -7.11
CA THR A 4 -12.85 -4.33 -7.26
C THR A 4 -12.00 -4.41 -5.99
N PRO A 5 -11.89 -5.57 -5.32
CA PRO A 5 -11.04 -5.72 -4.15
C PRO A 5 -9.57 -5.66 -4.55
N VAL A 6 -8.80 -4.86 -3.81
CA VAL A 6 -7.36 -4.68 -4.00
C VAL A 6 -6.69 -4.98 -2.67
N SER A 7 -5.79 -5.95 -2.62
CA SER A 7 -5.11 -6.36 -1.39
C SER A 7 -3.78 -5.62 -1.24
N VAL A 8 -3.54 -5.02 -0.09
CA VAL A 8 -2.32 -4.30 0.26
C VAL A 8 -1.60 -5.11 1.35
N GLN A 9 -0.33 -5.44 1.13
CA GLN A 9 0.50 -6.19 2.07
C GLN A 9 1.82 -5.46 2.30
N LEU A 10 2.22 -5.31 3.57
CA LEU A 10 3.58 -4.89 3.90
C LEU A 10 4.57 -5.97 3.48
N ILE A 11 5.58 -5.58 2.70
CA ILE A 11 6.73 -6.42 2.39
C ILE A 11 7.90 -5.97 3.26
N GLY A 12 8.06 -6.64 4.39
CA GLY A 12 9.21 -6.47 5.29
C GLY A 12 10.46 -7.08 4.67
N GLN A 13 11.59 -6.38 4.77
CA GLN A 13 12.89 -6.97 4.44
C GLN A 13 13.15 -8.11 5.44
N PRO A 14 13.53 -9.33 5.00
CA PRO A 14 13.96 -10.36 5.92
C PRO A 14 15.15 -9.84 6.73
N VAL A 15 15.07 -10.06 8.03
CA VAL A 15 16.05 -9.68 9.03
C VAL A 15 17.34 -10.46 8.82
N GLU A 16 18.21 -10.00 7.92
CA GLU A 16 19.58 -10.48 7.92
C GLU A 16 20.57 -9.37 7.55
N SER A 17 21.54 -9.22 8.46
CA SER A 17 22.78 -8.45 8.35
C SER A 17 22.75 -6.97 8.76
N MET A 18 23.12 -6.78 10.03
CA MET A 18 23.96 -5.69 10.55
C MET A 18 24.63 -4.82 9.46
N LYS A 19 24.01 -3.68 9.13
CA LYS A 19 24.76 -2.44 8.93
C LYS A 19 23.97 -1.25 9.45
N GLU A 20 24.55 -0.70 10.51
CA GLU A 20 24.40 0.63 11.07
C GLU A 20 24.10 1.72 10.04
N GLY A 21 23.13 2.58 10.36
CA GLY A 21 22.98 3.91 9.77
C GLY A 21 22.14 3.99 8.49
N THR A 22 20.82 3.86 8.59
CA THR A 22 19.88 4.90 8.13
C THR A 22 18.45 4.50 8.46
N ASN A 23 17.78 5.42 9.14
CA ASN A 23 16.37 5.45 9.44
C ASN A 23 15.50 4.76 8.36
N SER A 24 14.93 3.58 8.65
CA SER A 24 13.89 2.95 7.83
C SER A 24 12.60 3.79 7.91
N GLU A 25 12.66 5.05 7.48
CA GLU A 25 11.50 5.93 7.34
C GLU A 25 10.54 5.37 6.29
N HIS A 26 11.08 4.69 5.28
CA HIS A 26 10.34 4.16 4.16
C HIS A 26 10.07 2.67 4.32
N ILE A 27 8.85 2.28 4.00
CA ILE A 27 8.37 0.90 3.93
C ILE A 27 8.04 0.58 2.48
N ASN A 28 8.09 -0.72 2.16
CA ASN A 28 7.63 -1.21 0.87
C ASN A 28 6.26 -1.89 1.08
N LEU A 29 5.33 -1.60 0.19
CA LEU A 29 3.98 -2.14 0.15
C LEU A 29 3.79 -2.85 -1.18
N LYS A 30 3.17 -4.01 -1.15
CA LYS A 30 2.73 -4.74 -2.34
C LYS A 30 1.21 -4.63 -2.44
N VAL A 31 0.74 -4.18 -3.59
CA VAL A 31 -0.67 -3.99 -3.93
C VAL A 31 -1.03 -5.01 -5.01
N VAL A 32 -2.02 -5.85 -4.75
CA VAL A 32 -2.43 -6.94 -5.65
C VAL A 32 -3.88 -6.75 -6.07
N GLU A 33 -4.11 -6.67 -7.39
CA GLU A 33 -5.44 -6.59 -8.01
C GLU A 33 -5.61 -7.73 -9.01
N ASP A 34 -6.33 -8.78 -8.61
CA ASP A 34 -6.57 -10.05 -9.31
C ASP A 34 -5.29 -10.78 -9.74
N ARG A 35 -4.60 -10.27 -10.77
CA ARG A 35 -3.35 -10.78 -11.35
C ARG A 35 -2.28 -9.70 -11.54
N ASN A 36 -2.58 -8.45 -11.20
CA ASN A 36 -1.66 -7.34 -11.28
C ASN A 36 -1.04 -7.06 -9.91
N GLU A 37 0.29 -7.02 -9.84
CA GLU A 37 1.01 -6.67 -8.63
C GLU A 37 1.75 -5.34 -8.83
N MET A 38 1.60 -4.41 -7.90
CA MET A 38 2.32 -3.14 -7.87
C MET A 38 3.06 -2.99 -6.56
N PHE A 39 4.29 -2.48 -6.62
CA PHE A 39 5.13 -2.22 -5.46
C PHE A 39 5.24 -0.72 -5.23
N PHE A 40 4.98 -0.29 -4.00
CA PHE A 40 5.05 1.10 -3.58
C PHE A 40 6.05 1.25 -2.45
N LYS A 41 6.84 2.32 -2.51
CA LYS A 41 7.75 2.72 -1.42
C LYS A 41 7.29 4.06 -0.86
N ILE A 42 6.80 4.07 0.37
CA ILE A 42 6.30 5.28 1.04
C ILE A 42 6.86 5.38 2.45
N LYS A 43 6.85 6.58 3.06
CA LYS A 43 7.21 6.69 4.48
C LYS A 43 6.14 6.05 5.36
N ARG A 44 6.55 5.41 6.46
CA ARG A 44 5.63 4.83 7.47
C ARG A 44 4.66 5.84 8.08
N THR A 45 5.03 7.13 8.08
CA THR A 45 4.21 8.25 8.55
C THR A 45 3.34 8.87 7.46
N THR A 46 3.50 8.46 6.20
CA THR A 46 2.72 9.00 5.09
C THR A 46 1.40 8.25 4.97
N GLN A 47 0.33 9.02 4.76
CA GLN A 47 -1.00 8.49 4.51
C GLN A 47 -1.05 7.61 3.25
N LEU A 48 -1.84 6.54 3.32
CA LEU A 48 -2.07 5.60 2.22
C LEU A 48 -2.78 6.24 1.03
N LYS A 49 -3.37 7.44 1.17
CA LYS A 49 -3.93 8.22 0.07
C LYS A 49 -3.00 8.28 -1.14
N LYS A 50 -1.70 8.55 -0.94
CA LYS A 50 -0.74 8.69 -2.04
C LYS A 50 -0.61 7.43 -2.89
N LEU A 51 -0.64 6.27 -2.23
CA LEU A 51 -0.62 4.98 -2.90
C LEU A 51 -1.92 4.75 -3.66
N MET A 52 -3.07 5.03 -3.05
CA MET A 52 -4.38 4.85 -3.69
C MET A 52 -4.55 5.75 -4.92
N ASP A 53 -4.13 7.01 -4.82
CA ASP A 53 -4.19 8.03 -5.87
C ASP A 53 -3.32 7.59 -7.07
N ALA A 54 -2.06 7.23 -6.80
CA ALA A 54 -1.14 6.73 -7.82
C ALA A 54 -1.63 5.43 -8.47
N PHE A 55 -2.23 4.52 -7.69
CA PHE A 55 -2.83 3.29 -8.22
C PHE A 55 -4.03 3.58 -9.15
N CYS A 56 -4.93 4.48 -8.74
CA CYS A 56 -6.06 4.92 -9.54
C CYS A 56 -5.65 5.61 -10.84
N GLU A 57 -4.64 6.48 -10.78
CA GLU A 57 -4.08 7.17 -11.95
C GLU A 57 -3.51 6.16 -12.94
N LYS A 58 -2.78 5.14 -12.46
CA LYS A 58 -2.26 4.05 -13.32
C LYS A 58 -3.35 3.19 -13.95
N GLN A 59 -4.46 2.98 -13.24
CA GLN A 59 -5.58 2.18 -13.71
C GLN A 59 -6.58 2.98 -14.55
N THR A 60 -6.42 4.31 -14.65
CA THR A 60 -7.38 5.23 -15.29
C THR A 60 -8.81 4.99 -14.78
N ARG A 61 -8.95 4.78 -13.47
CA ARG A 61 -10.23 4.42 -12.82
C ARG A 61 -10.40 5.19 -11.53
N ASP A 62 -11.66 5.48 -11.20
CA ASP A 62 -12.00 6.21 -9.98
C ASP A 62 -11.68 5.41 -8.70
N VAL A 63 -11.30 6.11 -7.63
CA VAL A 63 -11.01 5.48 -6.32
C VAL A 63 -12.20 4.73 -5.75
N LYS A 64 -13.44 5.13 -6.07
CA LYS A 64 -14.66 4.42 -5.67
C LYS A 64 -14.80 3.07 -6.36
N SER A 65 -14.15 2.89 -7.52
CA SER A 65 -14.14 1.60 -8.22
C SER A 65 -13.25 0.57 -7.54
N PHE A 66 -12.39 0.97 -6.59
CA PHE A 66 -11.49 0.06 -5.88
C PHE A 66 -11.80 0.00 -4.39
N ARG A 67 -11.68 -1.21 -3.83
CA ARG A 67 -11.79 -1.47 -2.41
C ARG A 67 -10.44 -1.95 -1.92
N PHE A 68 -9.66 -1.03 -1.39
CA PHE A 68 -8.37 -1.35 -0.77
C PHE A 68 -8.59 -2.07 0.56
N LEU A 69 -8.00 -3.25 0.65
CA LEU A 69 -8.03 -4.14 1.80
C LEU A 69 -6.60 -4.32 2.28
N TYR A 70 -6.34 -4.07 3.55
CA TYR A 70 -5.09 -4.38 4.21
C TYR A 70 -5.38 -5.42 5.28
N ASP A 71 -4.72 -6.58 5.20
CA ASP A 71 -5.00 -7.72 6.09
C ASP A 71 -6.50 -8.12 6.16
N GLY A 72 -7.24 -7.88 5.07
CA GLY A 72 -8.70 -8.09 5.00
C GLY A 72 -9.55 -6.95 5.60
N ALA A 73 -8.96 -5.98 6.29
CA ALA A 73 -9.61 -4.78 6.78
C ALA A 73 -9.65 -3.69 5.69
N ARG A 74 -10.74 -2.92 5.65
CA ARG A 74 -10.85 -1.81 4.68
C ARG A 74 -10.05 -0.61 5.18
N ILE A 75 -9.06 -0.19 4.40
CA ILE A 75 -8.28 1.02 4.69
C ILE A 75 -8.89 2.25 4.02
N GLN A 76 -8.73 3.40 4.67
CA GLN A 76 -9.09 4.72 4.18
C GLN A 76 -7.86 5.48 3.70
N ALA A 77 -8.10 6.56 2.97
CA ALA A 77 -7.04 7.43 2.46
C ALA A 77 -6.23 8.11 3.58
N HIS A 78 -6.85 8.37 4.75
CA HIS A 78 -6.18 9.00 5.89
C HIS A 78 -5.39 8.01 6.75
N ASP A 79 -5.61 6.71 6.59
CA ASP A 79 -4.87 5.71 7.35
C ASP A 79 -3.40 5.73 6.99
N THR A 80 -2.57 5.37 7.97
CA THR A 80 -1.15 5.18 7.78
C THR A 80 -0.87 3.68 7.77
N PRO A 81 0.19 3.22 7.08
CA PRO A 81 0.59 1.82 7.11
C PRO A 81 1.06 1.33 8.50
N LEU A 82 1.12 2.21 9.50
CA LEU A 82 1.41 1.86 10.89
C LEU A 82 0.13 1.52 11.68
N GLU A 83 -1.01 2.10 11.31
CA GLU A 83 -2.29 1.95 12.02
C GLU A 83 -3.28 1.01 11.32
N ALA A 84 -3.10 0.79 10.01
CA ALA A 84 -3.83 -0.20 9.22
C ALA A 84 -3.36 -1.62 9.52
#